data_AF-B1ZYE6-F1
#
_entry.id   AF-B1ZYE6-F1
#
_cell.length_a   1.000
_cell.length_b   1.000
_cell.length_c   1.000
_cell.angle_alpha   90.00
_cell.angle_beta   90.00
_cell.angle_gamma   90.00
#
_symmetry.space_group_name_H-M   'P 1'
#
loop_
_entity.id
_entity.type
_entity.pdbx_description
1 polymer ?
#
loop_
_entity_poly.entity_id
_entity_poly.type
_entity_poly.pdbx_seq_one_letter_code
_entity_poly.pdbx_strand_id
1 'polypeptide(L)'
;MKRPLALVAMIVNVFCAQADDAGLPRVIEAETGEVAGPAECVADANAAGGNAVRVMPKGRVTWSVTSALAGRYELNLGYRTQRNSTYAEFAVNNVSRGIGLAATFGDWYESQVIVPLVAGSNTLAFEAVEAEVTLDRLRFTSQPYAEPRPRYELPVISPREARVDLRRPRDLVFLLRRNGHAAPAVSIDGRRLDASARPYAFVDDAMQLTIPAGAFALLKPGVHRMQLEFPDGAEIRVPVRASADSLAAPLLIATLDVDHGKSTVIRLPDGQVAMIDAGKPEYGVSRVIPFLAAHGITHIDHLFITHYHEDHVGGLEALRKAVTIGAEHDYKSYHAGESFELGGVSWFVLNAYESGDEENSRSLSLQLTYHGFVYTDGADTYGQNQVTMMERFPDHVRSHVVYANHHFHGSVNVNYLRRTDAVLFLVSANPAVYARAAFADHFRRDVETYLKAHDGRCRETLLTPEVGNILVRVHDAERWSYETAPAGAVFSDFNVVP
;
A
#
# COMPACT_ATOMS: atom_id res chain seq x y z
N MET A 1 -16.94 7.00 -65.89
CA MET A 1 -15.58 6.99 -65.30
C MET A 1 -15.30 8.33 -64.65
N LYS A 2 -15.34 8.43 -63.32
CA LYS A 2 -14.81 9.56 -62.55
C LYS A 2 -14.08 8.96 -61.34
N ARG A 3 -12.81 9.36 -61.17
CA ARG A 3 -11.86 8.89 -60.14
C ARG A 3 -12.31 9.32 -58.73
N PRO A 4 -11.99 8.57 -57.66
CA PRO A 4 -12.23 9.02 -56.30
C PRO A 4 -11.15 10.02 -55.86
N LEU A 5 -11.57 11.04 -55.10
CA LEU A 5 -10.68 11.97 -54.38
C LEU A 5 -10.02 11.24 -53.20
N ALA A 6 -8.72 11.42 -53.04
CA ALA A 6 -7.97 11.01 -51.87
C ALA A 6 -8.30 11.93 -50.69
N LEU A 7 -8.65 11.35 -49.55
CA LEU A 7 -8.81 12.03 -48.27
C LEU A 7 -7.40 12.28 -47.69
N VAL A 8 -6.96 13.53 -47.70
CA VAL A 8 -5.72 13.96 -47.04
C VAL A 8 -6.02 14.12 -45.55
N ALA A 9 -5.38 13.30 -44.70
CA ALA A 9 -5.40 13.47 -43.26
C ALA A 9 -4.72 14.80 -42.91
N MET A 10 -5.49 15.72 -42.34
CA MET A 10 -5.00 17.01 -41.84
C MET A 10 -4.34 16.75 -40.48
N ILE A 11 -3.01 16.80 -40.43
CA ILE A 11 -2.27 16.89 -39.17
C ILE A 11 -2.55 18.28 -38.60
N VAL A 12 -3.35 18.34 -37.53
CA VAL A 12 -3.55 19.58 -36.76
C VAL A 12 -2.32 19.74 -35.88
N ASN A 13 -1.40 20.62 -36.29
CA ASN A 13 -0.37 21.12 -35.39
C ASN A 13 -1.03 22.00 -34.34
N VAL A 14 -1.13 21.50 -33.11
CA VAL A 14 -1.58 22.27 -31.96
C VAL A 14 -0.52 23.35 -31.66
N PHE A 15 -0.84 24.59 -31.97
CA PHE A 15 -0.11 25.77 -31.52
C PHE A 15 -0.76 26.30 -30.24
N CYS A 16 -0.26 25.90 -29.06
CA CYS A 16 -0.18 26.73 -27.85
C CYS A 16 0.40 25.93 -26.67
N ALA A 17 1.73 25.98 -26.51
CA ALA A 17 2.44 25.90 -25.23
C ALA A 17 3.87 26.37 -25.51
N GLN A 18 4.46 27.21 -24.65
CA GLN A 18 5.89 27.51 -24.75
C GLN A 18 6.64 26.18 -24.61
N ALA A 19 7.27 25.73 -25.71
CA ALA A 19 8.18 24.60 -25.66
C ALA A 19 9.37 24.98 -24.78
N ASP A 20 9.81 24.06 -23.92
CA ASP A 20 11.00 24.22 -23.12
C ASP A 20 12.28 23.95 -23.93
N ASP A 21 13.45 24.02 -23.28
CA ASP A 21 14.75 23.72 -23.90
C ASP A 21 14.84 22.28 -24.44
N ALA A 22 13.96 21.38 -23.99
CA ALA A 22 13.84 20.01 -24.50
C ALA A 22 12.82 19.89 -25.64
N GLY A 23 12.24 20.99 -26.13
CA GLY A 23 11.30 21.03 -27.25
C GLY A 23 9.93 20.40 -26.95
N LEU A 24 9.63 20.08 -25.69
CA LEU A 24 8.35 19.51 -25.28
C LEU A 24 7.38 20.61 -24.88
N PRO A 25 6.08 20.49 -25.22
CA PRO A 25 5.07 21.38 -24.67
C PRO A 25 4.98 21.18 -23.16
N ARG A 26 5.19 22.24 -22.37
CA ARG A 26 5.08 22.17 -20.91
C ARG A 26 3.70 21.73 -20.43
N VAL A 27 2.67 22.09 -21.18
CA VAL A 27 1.27 21.77 -20.89
C VAL A 27 0.59 21.35 -22.18
N ILE A 28 -0.22 20.30 -22.13
CA ILE A 28 -1.10 19.84 -23.21
C ILE A 28 -2.51 19.76 -22.63
N GLU A 29 -3.45 20.52 -23.16
CA GLU A 29 -4.86 20.41 -22.76
C GLU A 29 -5.42 19.05 -23.26
N ALA A 30 -6.20 18.37 -22.43
CA ALA A 30 -6.63 17.01 -22.73
C ALA A 30 -7.46 16.94 -24.02
N GLU A 31 -8.28 17.96 -24.29
CA GLU A 31 -9.17 18.04 -25.46
C GLU A 31 -8.44 18.22 -26.79
N THR A 32 -7.12 18.48 -26.79
CA THR A 32 -6.33 18.49 -28.03
C THR A 32 -5.95 17.08 -28.49
N GLY A 33 -6.25 16.06 -27.69
CA GLY A 33 -6.03 14.65 -28.03
C GLY A 33 -7.10 14.11 -29.00
N GLU A 34 -6.73 13.11 -29.79
CA GLU A 34 -7.66 12.34 -30.59
C GLU A 34 -8.46 11.39 -29.69
N VAL A 35 -9.77 11.57 -29.67
CA VAL A 35 -10.69 10.81 -28.84
C VAL A 35 -11.27 9.63 -29.61
N ALA A 36 -11.26 8.44 -29.01
CA ALA A 36 -11.78 7.21 -29.60
C ALA A 36 -12.61 6.40 -28.59
N GLY A 37 -13.57 5.63 -29.10
CA GLY A 37 -14.48 4.84 -28.26
C GLY A 37 -15.44 5.72 -27.46
N PRO A 38 -15.90 5.27 -26.27
CA PRO A 38 -16.81 6.04 -25.43
C PRO A 38 -16.05 7.12 -24.65
N ALA A 39 -15.57 8.13 -25.36
CA ALA A 39 -14.95 9.32 -24.78
C ALA A 39 -15.40 10.57 -25.55
N GLU A 40 -15.47 11.72 -24.88
CA GLU A 40 -15.98 12.95 -25.47
C GLU A 40 -15.39 14.20 -24.80
N CYS A 41 -15.20 15.26 -25.58
CA CYS A 41 -14.87 16.58 -25.02
C CYS A 41 -16.12 17.22 -24.42
N VAL A 42 -16.00 17.75 -23.21
CA VAL A 42 -17.07 18.41 -22.46
C VAL A 42 -16.62 19.80 -22.03
N ALA A 43 -17.54 20.77 -22.01
CA ALA A 43 -17.27 22.07 -21.40
C ALA A 43 -17.25 21.92 -19.87
N ASP A 44 -16.21 22.44 -19.21
CA ASP A 44 -16.08 22.47 -17.76
C ASP A 44 -15.36 23.75 -17.34
N ALA A 45 -16.09 24.66 -16.70
CA ALA A 45 -15.57 25.97 -16.30
C ALA A 45 -14.46 25.88 -15.23
N ASN A 46 -14.31 24.73 -14.58
CA ASN A 46 -13.27 24.50 -13.58
C ASN A 46 -12.01 23.83 -14.15
N ALA A 47 -12.00 23.49 -15.45
CA ALA A 47 -10.82 23.00 -16.16
C ALA A 47 -9.94 24.18 -16.63
N ALA A 48 -8.63 23.96 -16.76
CA ALA A 48 -7.65 25.02 -17.04
C ALA A 48 -7.89 25.74 -18.38
N GLY A 49 -8.49 25.05 -19.36
CA GLY A 49 -8.89 25.57 -20.67
C GLY A 49 -10.40 25.78 -20.86
N GLY A 50 -11.22 25.57 -19.82
CA GLY A 50 -12.69 25.60 -19.92
C GLY A 50 -13.33 24.38 -20.58
N ASN A 51 -12.52 23.41 -21.01
CA ASN A 51 -12.95 22.11 -21.51
C ASN A 51 -12.18 21.00 -20.81
N ALA A 52 -12.74 19.79 -20.84
CA ALA A 52 -12.13 18.58 -20.35
C ALA A 52 -12.52 17.41 -21.27
N VAL A 53 -11.87 16.26 -21.13
CA VAL A 53 -12.26 15.04 -21.85
C VAL A 53 -12.81 14.03 -20.88
N ARG A 54 -14.09 13.69 -21.02
CA ARG A 54 -14.72 12.60 -20.27
C ARG A 54 -14.45 11.29 -20.98
N VAL A 55 -13.78 10.37 -20.29
CA VAL A 55 -13.35 9.07 -20.81
C VAL A 55 -14.09 7.98 -20.03
N MET A 56 -15.06 7.32 -20.64
CA MET A 56 -15.76 6.16 -20.05
C MET A 56 -14.92 4.89 -20.19
N PRO A 57 -15.22 3.79 -19.48
CA PRO A 57 -14.53 2.52 -19.67
C PRO A 57 -14.44 2.10 -21.13
N LYS A 58 -13.23 1.74 -21.59
CA LYS A 58 -12.83 1.45 -22.99
C LYS A 58 -12.73 2.68 -23.90
N GLY A 59 -12.96 3.88 -23.38
CA GLY A 59 -12.71 5.15 -24.04
C GLY A 59 -11.22 5.47 -23.99
N ARG A 60 -10.73 6.13 -25.05
CA ARG A 60 -9.30 6.42 -25.23
C ARG A 60 -9.08 7.84 -25.72
N VAL A 61 -8.02 8.46 -25.24
CA VAL A 61 -7.52 9.75 -25.75
C VAL A 61 -6.06 9.58 -26.12
N THR A 62 -5.66 10.04 -27.31
CA THR A 62 -4.30 9.86 -27.83
C THR A 62 -3.70 11.21 -28.23
N TRP A 63 -2.47 11.47 -27.79
CA TRP A 63 -1.70 12.66 -28.13
C TRP A 63 -0.43 12.28 -28.89
N SER A 64 -0.04 13.13 -29.84
CA SER A 64 1.27 13.08 -30.48
C SER A 64 2.13 14.21 -29.93
N VAL A 65 3.31 13.87 -29.39
CA VAL A 65 4.25 14.84 -28.83
C VAL A 65 5.61 14.67 -29.47
N THR A 66 6.35 15.77 -29.62
CA THR A 66 7.73 15.73 -30.12
C THR A 66 8.66 16.11 -28.98
N SER A 67 9.68 15.29 -28.73
CA SER A 67 10.73 15.59 -27.75
C SER A 67 12.07 15.82 -28.46
N ALA A 68 12.79 16.88 -28.13
CA ALA A 68 14.15 17.08 -28.67
C ALA A 68 15.15 16.10 -28.05
N LEU A 69 14.94 15.72 -26.78
CA LEU A 69 15.80 14.80 -26.05
C LEU A 69 15.07 13.47 -25.81
N ALA A 70 15.80 12.37 -25.98
CA ALA A 70 15.35 11.10 -25.42
C ALA A 70 15.56 11.15 -23.91
N GLY A 71 14.67 10.52 -23.16
CA GLY A 71 14.78 10.47 -21.72
C GLY A 71 13.46 10.20 -21.04
N ARG A 72 13.49 10.20 -19.71
CA ARG A 72 12.29 9.98 -18.89
C ARG A 72 11.84 11.29 -18.31
N TYR A 73 10.59 11.62 -18.58
CA TYR A 73 9.96 12.84 -18.14
C TYR A 73 8.93 12.50 -17.08
N GLU A 74 8.82 13.38 -16.11
CA GLU A 74 7.67 13.37 -15.24
C GLU A 74 6.51 14.07 -15.93
N LEU A 75 5.36 13.43 -15.89
CA LEU A 75 4.11 13.89 -16.46
C LEU A 75 3.07 13.95 -15.34
N ASN A 76 2.60 15.15 -15.02
CA ASN A 76 1.48 15.36 -14.11
C ASN A 76 0.18 15.35 -14.93
N LEU A 77 -0.61 14.30 -14.77
CA LEU A 77 -1.90 14.10 -15.40
C LEU A 77 -2.99 14.73 -14.52
N GLY A 78 -3.61 15.80 -14.99
CA GLY A 78 -4.78 16.41 -14.34
C GLY A 78 -6.04 15.58 -14.62
N TYR A 79 -6.72 15.11 -13.57
CA TYR A 79 -7.90 14.27 -13.68
C TYR A 79 -8.93 14.52 -12.58
N ARG A 80 -10.15 14.06 -12.81
CA ARG A 80 -11.23 13.93 -11.84
C ARG A 80 -11.95 12.61 -12.08
N THR A 81 -12.47 11.99 -11.02
CA THR A 81 -13.29 10.79 -11.12
C THR A 81 -14.46 10.83 -10.13
N GLN A 82 -15.50 10.03 -10.41
CA GLN A 82 -16.67 9.83 -9.55
C GLN A 82 -16.47 8.67 -8.55
N ARG A 83 -15.23 8.21 -8.37
CA ARG A 83 -14.88 7.21 -7.37
C ARG A 83 -13.73 7.72 -6.52
N ASN A 84 -13.62 7.22 -5.30
CA ASN A 84 -12.45 7.52 -4.48
C ASN A 84 -11.15 6.94 -5.07
N SER A 85 -11.28 5.96 -5.96
CA SER A 85 -10.17 5.39 -6.70
C SER A 85 -10.65 4.69 -7.97
N THR A 86 -9.84 4.70 -9.02
CA THR A 86 -10.06 3.92 -10.26
C THR A 86 -8.73 3.53 -10.90
N TYR A 87 -8.78 2.52 -11.76
CA TYR A 87 -7.66 2.13 -12.63
C TYR A 87 -7.85 2.64 -14.06
N ALA A 88 -6.73 3.05 -14.68
CA ALA A 88 -6.64 3.40 -16.08
C ALA A 88 -5.34 2.83 -16.68
N GLU A 89 -5.23 2.86 -17.99
CA GLU A 89 -4.00 2.53 -18.71
C GLU A 89 -3.41 3.80 -19.32
N PHE A 90 -2.11 3.98 -19.16
CA PHE A 90 -1.34 5.03 -19.83
C PHE A 90 -0.26 4.40 -20.70
N ALA A 91 -0.34 4.63 -22.01
CA ALA A 91 0.59 4.08 -22.98
C ALA A 91 1.53 5.15 -23.52
N VAL A 92 2.81 4.80 -23.61
CA VAL A 92 3.83 5.61 -24.28
C VAL A 92 4.43 4.77 -25.39
N ASN A 93 4.36 5.24 -26.63
CA ASN A 93 4.85 4.52 -27.82
C ASN A 93 4.34 3.07 -27.89
N ASN A 94 3.03 2.90 -27.64
CA ASN A 94 2.32 1.60 -27.58
C ASN A 94 2.70 0.67 -26.43
N VAL A 95 3.58 1.10 -25.53
CA VAL A 95 3.86 0.37 -24.28
C VAL A 95 2.89 0.86 -23.22
N SER A 96 1.83 0.08 -22.98
CA SER A 96 0.80 0.37 -21.97
C SER A 96 1.29 0.02 -20.57
N ARG A 97 0.94 0.88 -19.60
CA ARG A 97 1.14 0.67 -18.18
C ARG A 97 -0.14 1.02 -17.45
N GLY A 98 -0.52 0.16 -16.51
CA GLY A 98 -1.57 0.48 -15.56
C GLY A 98 -1.18 1.66 -14.70
N ILE A 99 -2.12 2.56 -14.44
CA ILE A 99 -1.97 3.67 -13.51
C ILE A 99 -3.14 3.70 -12.51
N GLY A 100 -2.81 3.92 -11.25
CA GLY A 100 -3.79 4.07 -10.18
C GLY A 100 -4.18 5.54 -10.01
N LEU A 101 -5.49 5.83 -10.06
CA LEU A 101 -6.01 7.19 -9.92
C LEU A 101 -6.86 7.29 -8.66
N ALA A 102 -6.29 7.80 -7.57
CA ALA A 102 -6.99 8.00 -6.30
C ALA A 102 -7.46 9.45 -6.14
N ALA A 103 -8.69 9.67 -5.70
CA ALA A 103 -9.33 10.98 -5.64
C ALA A 103 -10.29 11.08 -4.46
N THR A 104 -10.73 12.29 -4.13
CA THR A 104 -12.00 12.50 -3.44
C THR A 104 -13.04 12.87 -4.48
N PHE A 105 -14.27 12.39 -4.31
CA PHE A 105 -15.32 12.50 -5.31
C PHE A 105 -15.49 13.94 -5.83
N GLY A 106 -15.28 14.14 -7.14
CA GLY A 106 -15.63 15.39 -7.83
C GLY A 106 -14.57 16.50 -7.84
N ASP A 107 -13.46 16.36 -7.13
CA ASP A 107 -12.37 17.34 -7.17
C ASP A 107 -11.33 17.04 -8.26
N TRP A 108 -10.57 18.06 -8.67
CA TRP A 108 -9.44 17.92 -9.58
C TRP A 108 -8.18 17.49 -8.82
N TYR A 109 -7.51 16.50 -9.37
CA TYR A 109 -6.28 15.91 -8.86
C TYR A 109 -5.22 15.85 -9.93
N GLU A 110 -3.98 15.63 -9.51
CA GLU A 110 -2.87 15.39 -10.41
C GLU A 110 -2.19 14.09 -10.03
N SER A 111 -2.07 13.20 -11.00
CA SER A 111 -1.31 11.97 -10.85
C SER A 111 0.02 12.13 -11.56
N GLN A 112 1.10 11.90 -10.85
CA GLN A 112 2.44 11.94 -11.40
C GLN A 112 2.77 10.59 -12.06
N VAL A 113 3.14 10.61 -13.34
CA VAL A 113 3.50 9.42 -14.12
C VAL A 113 4.85 9.65 -14.78
N ILE A 114 5.73 8.64 -14.76
CA ILE A 114 7.02 8.70 -15.46
C ILE A 114 6.89 8.11 -16.86
N VAL A 115 7.14 8.94 -17.87
CA VAL A 115 6.98 8.58 -19.28
C VAL A 115 8.33 8.52 -20.01
N PRO A 116 8.73 7.35 -20.56
CA PRO A 116 9.94 7.24 -21.37
C PRO A 116 9.69 7.74 -22.79
N LEU A 117 10.31 8.87 -23.16
CA LEU A 117 10.23 9.45 -24.49
C LEU A 117 11.51 9.17 -25.28
N VAL A 118 11.36 8.94 -26.59
CA VAL A 118 12.46 8.95 -27.54
C VAL A 118 12.64 10.36 -28.11
N ALA A 119 13.84 10.66 -28.61
CA ALA A 119 14.03 11.88 -29.40
C ALA A 119 13.20 11.79 -30.69
N GLY A 120 12.53 12.88 -31.06
CA GLY A 120 11.56 12.93 -32.15
C GLY A 120 10.14 12.65 -31.68
N SER A 121 9.37 11.94 -32.51
CA SER A 121 7.94 11.74 -32.32
C SER A 121 7.65 10.65 -31.30
N ASN A 122 6.68 10.92 -30.43
CA ASN A 122 6.16 10.01 -29.43
C ASN A 122 4.63 10.03 -29.45
N THR A 123 4.03 8.89 -29.09
CA THR A 123 2.59 8.77 -28.87
C THR A 123 2.31 8.54 -27.41
N LEU A 124 1.37 9.30 -26.85
CA LEU A 124 0.83 9.12 -25.51
C LEU A 124 -0.63 8.71 -25.66
N ALA A 125 -1.10 7.77 -24.85
CA ALA A 125 -2.52 7.44 -24.83
C ALA A 125 -3.00 7.15 -23.42
N PHE A 126 -4.16 7.68 -23.08
CA PHE A 126 -4.88 7.36 -21.85
C PHE A 126 -6.11 6.53 -22.21
N GLU A 127 -6.36 5.46 -21.47
CA GLU A 127 -7.55 4.62 -21.62
C GLU A 127 -8.17 4.34 -20.25
N ALA A 128 -9.44 4.68 -20.10
CA ALA A 128 -10.17 4.36 -18.87
C ALA A 128 -10.56 2.87 -18.88
N VAL A 129 -10.28 2.16 -17.79
CA VAL A 129 -10.51 0.70 -17.73
C VAL A 129 -11.73 0.37 -16.89
N GLU A 130 -11.80 0.87 -15.65
CA GLU A 130 -12.81 0.45 -14.69
C GLU A 130 -13.98 1.43 -14.54
N ALA A 131 -13.68 2.72 -14.53
CA ALA A 131 -14.67 3.78 -14.31
C ALA A 131 -14.40 4.98 -15.19
N GLU A 132 -15.36 5.90 -15.20
CA GLU A 132 -15.20 7.19 -15.87
C GLU A 132 -14.08 8.02 -15.23
N VAL A 133 -13.23 8.59 -16.10
CA VAL A 133 -12.22 9.57 -15.74
C VAL A 133 -12.39 10.79 -16.63
N THR A 134 -12.46 11.97 -16.01
CA THR A 134 -12.42 13.25 -16.73
C THR A 134 -10.99 13.78 -16.69
N LEU A 135 -10.40 14.10 -17.85
CA LEU A 135 -9.04 14.63 -18.00
C LEU A 135 -9.06 16.13 -18.25
N ASP A 136 -8.19 16.88 -17.56
CA ASP A 136 -7.97 18.33 -17.75
C ASP A 136 -6.78 18.56 -18.68
N ARG A 137 -5.58 18.16 -18.24
CA ARG A 137 -4.33 18.45 -18.96
C ARG A 137 -3.19 17.53 -18.57
N LEU A 138 -2.15 17.49 -19.39
CA LEU A 138 -0.89 16.79 -19.15
C LEU A 138 0.21 17.85 -18.98
N ARG A 139 1.03 17.76 -17.93
CA ARG A 139 2.14 18.70 -17.71
C ARG A 139 3.48 18.00 -17.55
N PHE A 140 4.47 18.42 -18.32
CA PHE A 140 5.80 17.83 -18.35
C PHE A 140 6.80 18.61 -17.48
N THR A 141 7.76 17.90 -16.89
CA THR A 141 9.01 18.53 -16.43
C THR A 141 9.82 19.04 -17.62
N SER A 142 10.58 20.11 -17.40
CA SER A 142 11.28 20.80 -18.48
C SER A 142 12.49 20.06 -19.06
N GLN A 143 12.99 19.06 -18.33
CA GLN A 143 14.11 18.22 -18.72
C GLN A 143 13.87 16.79 -18.25
N PRO A 144 14.47 15.79 -18.93
CA PRO A 144 14.42 14.42 -18.45
C PRO A 144 15.24 14.25 -17.17
N TYR A 145 14.92 13.25 -16.36
CA TYR A 145 15.74 12.87 -15.20
C TYR A 145 17.19 12.59 -15.60
N ALA A 146 18.14 13.03 -14.78
CA ALA A 146 19.54 12.65 -14.94
C ALA A 146 19.71 11.16 -14.60
N GLU A 147 20.20 10.37 -15.56
CA GLU A 147 20.63 8.97 -15.38
C GLU A 147 21.67 8.84 -14.25
N PRO A 148 21.78 7.68 -13.56
CA PRO A 148 21.29 6.36 -13.98
C PRO A 148 19.83 6.10 -13.59
N ARG A 149 19.15 5.19 -14.33
CA ARG A 149 17.82 4.63 -13.99
C ARG A 149 17.59 4.64 -12.47
N PRO A 150 16.65 5.47 -11.96
CA PRO A 150 16.38 5.51 -10.54
C PRO A 150 16.09 4.10 -10.00
N ARG A 151 16.45 3.81 -8.75
CA ARG A 151 16.12 2.52 -8.09
C ARG A 151 14.63 2.14 -8.19
N TYR A 152 13.76 3.12 -8.45
CA TYR A 152 12.33 2.96 -8.69
C TYR A 152 11.97 2.35 -10.07
N GLU A 153 12.95 2.09 -10.94
CA GLU A 153 12.72 1.45 -12.24
C GLU A 153 13.04 -0.04 -12.26
N LEU A 154 13.75 -0.57 -11.26
CA LEU A 154 13.89 -2.02 -11.10
C LEU A 154 12.56 -2.60 -10.62
N PRO A 155 12.17 -3.79 -11.07
CA PRO A 155 10.96 -4.40 -10.55
C PRO A 155 11.14 -4.68 -9.05
N VAL A 156 10.08 -4.45 -8.27
CA VAL A 156 10.10 -4.58 -6.81
C VAL A 156 9.01 -5.53 -6.39
N ILE A 157 9.34 -6.42 -5.44
CA ILE A 157 8.38 -7.34 -4.85
C ILE A 157 8.24 -7.08 -3.34
N SER A 158 7.03 -7.27 -2.83
CA SER A 158 6.67 -7.25 -1.40
C SER A 158 5.72 -8.44 -1.11
N PRO A 159 5.88 -9.19 -0.01
CA PRO A 159 6.97 -9.08 0.95
C PRO A 159 8.32 -9.49 0.33
N ARG A 160 9.42 -8.96 0.88
CA ARG A 160 10.79 -9.27 0.43
C ARG A 160 11.30 -10.64 0.86
N GLU A 161 10.63 -11.27 1.82
CA GLU A 161 10.85 -12.65 2.22
C GLU A 161 9.50 -13.33 2.46
N ALA A 162 9.46 -14.65 2.35
CA ALA A 162 8.25 -15.41 2.61
C ALA A 162 8.52 -16.64 3.47
N ARG A 163 7.45 -17.17 4.07
CA ARG A 163 7.49 -18.39 4.89
C ARG A 163 6.42 -19.37 4.44
N VAL A 164 6.77 -20.65 4.52
CA VAL A 164 5.86 -21.76 4.23
C VAL A 164 5.91 -22.75 5.39
N ASP A 165 4.76 -22.99 6.03
CA ASP A 165 4.57 -24.15 6.91
C ASP A 165 4.33 -25.39 6.04
N LEU A 166 5.29 -26.31 6.01
CA LEU A 166 5.24 -27.54 5.22
C LEU A 166 4.14 -28.51 5.67
N ARG A 167 3.63 -28.39 6.90
CA ARG A 167 2.53 -29.21 7.41
C ARG A 167 1.18 -28.71 6.93
N ARG A 168 1.07 -27.40 6.66
CA ARG A 168 -0.14 -26.72 6.22
C ARG A 168 0.23 -25.63 5.21
N PRO A 169 0.70 -26.02 4.01
CA PRO A 169 1.09 -25.04 3.00
C PRO A 169 -0.13 -24.23 2.60
N ARG A 170 0.11 -22.95 2.34
CA ARG A 170 -0.90 -21.99 1.89
C ARG A 170 -0.38 -21.23 0.69
N ASP A 171 -1.30 -20.55 0.02
CA ASP A 171 -0.93 -19.65 -1.07
C ASP A 171 -0.07 -18.51 -0.53
N LEU A 172 0.95 -18.14 -1.29
CA LEU A 172 1.74 -16.94 -1.04
C LEU A 172 1.28 -15.85 -1.99
N VAL A 173 1.04 -14.66 -1.44
CA VAL A 173 0.62 -13.49 -2.19
C VAL A 173 1.68 -12.41 -2.07
N PHE A 174 2.06 -11.88 -3.22
CA PHE A 174 3.03 -10.80 -3.35
C PHE A 174 2.43 -9.65 -4.15
N LEU A 175 2.80 -8.43 -3.81
CA LEU A 175 2.70 -7.32 -4.74
C LEU A 175 4.00 -7.23 -5.55
N LEU A 176 3.89 -7.35 -6.86
CA LEU A 176 4.96 -7.13 -7.81
C LEU A 176 4.73 -5.80 -8.55
N ARG A 177 5.57 -4.80 -8.31
CA ARG A 177 5.68 -3.60 -9.15
C ARG A 177 6.65 -3.90 -10.27
N ARG A 178 6.16 -3.93 -11.51
CA ARG A 178 6.98 -4.30 -12.68
C ARG A 178 7.79 -3.13 -13.20
N ASN A 179 7.37 -1.88 -12.97
CA ASN A 179 8.10 -0.67 -13.33
C ASN A 179 8.53 -0.57 -14.82
N GLY A 180 7.69 -1.10 -15.70
CA GLY A 180 7.82 -1.15 -17.15
C GLY A 180 8.30 -2.48 -17.70
N HIS A 181 8.65 -3.44 -16.83
CA HIS A 181 9.12 -4.76 -17.25
C HIS A 181 7.94 -5.68 -17.63
N ALA A 182 8.16 -6.59 -18.59
CA ALA A 182 7.17 -7.61 -18.95
C ALA A 182 6.92 -8.59 -17.80
N ALA A 183 5.88 -9.43 -17.90
CA ALA A 183 5.61 -10.42 -16.85
C ALA A 183 6.79 -11.40 -16.67
N PRO A 184 7.24 -11.67 -15.43
CA PRO A 184 8.38 -12.55 -15.21
C PRO A 184 8.00 -14.03 -15.22
N ALA A 185 9.00 -14.84 -15.50
CA ALA A 185 9.05 -16.24 -15.17
C ALA A 185 9.26 -16.45 -13.66
N VAL A 186 8.49 -17.33 -13.01
CA VAL A 186 8.70 -17.64 -11.58
C VAL A 186 9.27 -19.05 -11.41
N SER A 187 10.33 -19.18 -10.62
CA SER A 187 10.94 -20.46 -10.26
C SER A 187 11.34 -20.49 -8.78
N ILE A 188 11.55 -21.68 -8.23
CA ILE A 188 12.16 -21.87 -6.90
C ILE A 188 13.21 -22.96 -7.00
N ASP A 189 14.45 -22.64 -6.62
CA ASP A 189 15.62 -23.51 -6.77
C ASP A 189 15.75 -24.12 -8.18
N GLY A 190 15.47 -23.31 -9.21
CA GLY A 190 15.52 -23.71 -10.61
C GLY A 190 14.30 -24.49 -11.12
N ARG A 191 13.36 -24.88 -10.25
CA ARG A 191 12.09 -25.50 -10.66
C ARG A 191 11.06 -24.43 -10.99
N ARG A 192 10.50 -24.47 -12.20
CA ARG A 192 9.40 -23.58 -12.60
C ARG A 192 8.21 -23.73 -11.66
N LEU A 193 7.61 -22.59 -11.29
CA LEU A 193 6.37 -22.55 -10.52
C LEU A 193 5.20 -22.07 -11.39
N ASP A 194 4.04 -22.65 -11.14
CA ASP A 194 2.78 -22.05 -11.56
C ASP A 194 2.51 -20.83 -10.69
N ALA A 195 2.15 -19.72 -11.32
CA ALA A 195 1.82 -18.48 -10.65
C ALA A 195 0.66 -17.82 -11.39
N SER A 196 -0.33 -17.33 -10.65
CA SER A 196 -1.36 -16.45 -11.21
C SER A 196 -1.00 -15.00 -10.88
N ALA A 197 -1.33 -14.09 -11.79
CA ALA A 197 -1.09 -12.67 -11.60
C ALA A 197 -2.34 -11.90 -12.00
N ARG A 198 -2.81 -11.02 -11.12
CA ARG A 198 -3.91 -10.10 -11.39
C ARG A 198 -3.42 -8.66 -11.32
N PRO A 199 -3.89 -7.74 -12.19
CA PRO A 199 -3.56 -6.33 -12.06
C PRO A 199 -3.90 -5.82 -10.65
N TYR A 200 -3.02 -4.98 -10.09
CA TYR A 200 -3.29 -4.26 -8.85
C TYR A 200 -3.58 -2.80 -9.20
N ALA A 201 -4.86 -2.46 -9.22
CA ALA A 201 -5.44 -1.25 -9.79
C ALA A 201 -4.92 0.09 -9.24
N PHE A 202 -4.17 0.08 -8.15
CA PHE A 202 -3.94 1.28 -7.33
C PHE A 202 -2.49 1.75 -7.31
N VAL A 203 -1.61 0.94 -7.89
CA VAL A 203 -0.20 1.23 -7.98
C VAL A 203 0.19 1.05 -9.45
N ASP A 204 0.91 2.05 -9.96
CA ASP A 204 1.38 2.03 -11.33
C ASP A 204 2.17 0.76 -11.66
N ASP A 205 1.77 0.12 -12.74
CA ASP A 205 2.35 -1.09 -13.28
C ASP A 205 2.59 -2.20 -12.24
N ALA A 206 1.60 -2.41 -11.36
CA ALA A 206 1.65 -3.42 -10.32
C ALA A 206 0.70 -4.60 -10.57
N MET A 207 1.11 -5.77 -10.10
CA MET A 207 0.34 -7.01 -10.15
C MET A 207 0.38 -7.68 -8.79
N GLN A 208 -0.74 -8.26 -8.37
CA GLN A 208 -0.74 -9.20 -7.27
C GLN A 208 -0.45 -10.61 -7.81
N LEU A 209 0.72 -11.14 -7.44
CA LEU A 209 1.22 -12.45 -7.82
C LEU A 209 0.84 -13.46 -6.72
N THR A 210 0.17 -14.54 -7.10
CA THR A 210 -0.19 -15.64 -6.20
C THR A 210 0.54 -16.92 -6.61
N ILE A 211 1.26 -17.50 -5.65
CA ILE A 211 1.90 -18.81 -5.79
C ILE A 211 1.07 -19.82 -5.00
N PRO A 212 0.46 -20.83 -5.65
CA PRO A 212 -0.45 -21.75 -4.98
C PRO A 212 0.29 -22.65 -3.98
N ALA A 213 -0.38 -23.02 -2.90
CA ALA A 213 0.17 -23.87 -1.83
C ALA A 213 0.86 -25.14 -2.35
N GLY A 214 0.25 -25.78 -3.37
CA GLY A 214 0.77 -27.00 -3.99
C GLY A 214 2.16 -26.84 -4.62
N ALA A 215 2.56 -25.62 -4.99
CA ALA A 215 3.90 -25.31 -5.47
C ALA A 215 4.98 -25.68 -4.45
N PHE A 216 4.66 -25.65 -3.15
CA PHE A 216 5.63 -25.83 -2.08
C PHE A 216 5.63 -27.24 -1.48
N ALA A 217 4.76 -28.14 -1.94
CA ALA A 217 4.60 -29.49 -1.37
C ALA A 217 5.88 -30.35 -1.40
N LEU A 218 6.82 -30.04 -2.30
CA LEU A 218 8.09 -30.77 -2.45
C LEU A 218 9.28 -30.07 -1.78
N LEU A 219 9.07 -28.91 -1.14
CA LEU A 219 10.14 -28.24 -0.41
C LEU A 219 10.53 -29.04 0.83
N LYS A 220 11.81 -28.98 1.17
CA LYS A 220 12.34 -29.53 2.42
C LYS A 220 12.46 -28.42 3.46
N PRO A 221 12.57 -28.71 4.75
CA PRO A 221 12.91 -27.67 5.72
C PRO A 221 14.21 -26.94 5.34
N GLY A 222 14.19 -25.62 5.31
CA GLY A 222 15.35 -24.82 4.89
C GLY A 222 14.99 -23.48 4.25
N VAL A 223 16.03 -22.77 3.78
CA VAL A 223 15.87 -21.53 3.00
C VAL A 223 16.00 -21.88 1.52
N HIS A 224 14.93 -21.63 0.79
CA HIS A 224 14.84 -21.79 -0.66
C HIS A 224 14.90 -20.43 -1.35
N ARG A 225 15.28 -20.41 -2.63
CA ARG A 225 15.38 -19.17 -3.41
C ARG A 225 14.33 -19.15 -4.50
N MET A 226 13.27 -18.36 -4.28
CA MET A 226 12.34 -18.04 -5.36
C MET A 226 12.96 -16.95 -6.24
N GLN A 227 12.86 -17.12 -7.55
CA GLN A 227 13.39 -16.19 -8.56
C GLN A 227 12.27 -15.75 -9.49
N LEU A 228 12.23 -14.46 -9.77
CA LEU A 228 11.42 -13.86 -10.84
C LEU A 228 12.38 -13.39 -11.93
N GLU A 229 12.35 -14.03 -13.09
CA GLU A 229 13.22 -13.74 -14.22
C GLU A 229 12.42 -13.01 -15.32
N PHE A 230 12.83 -11.78 -15.62
CA PHE A 230 12.18 -10.94 -16.62
C PHE A 230 12.79 -11.17 -18.01
N PRO A 231 12.01 -11.07 -19.10
CA PRO A 231 12.51 -11.30 -20.46
C PRO A 231 13.68 -10.40 -20.89
N ASP A 232 13.78 -9.21 -20.29
CA ASP A 232 14.86 -8.25 -20.55
C ASP A 232 16.10 -8.45 -19.67
N GLY A 233 16.14 -9.54 -18.90
CA GLY A 233 17.27 -9.93 -18.06
C GLY A 233 17.24 -9.39 -16.63
N ALA A 234 16.25 -8.56 -16.26
CA ALA A 234 16.07 -8.21 -14.85
C ALA A 234 15.69 -9.44 -14.02
N GLU A 235 16.10 -9.48 -12.76
CA GLU A 235 15.74 -10.57 -11.84
C GLU A 235 15.42 -10.05 -10.43
N ILE A 236 14.48 -10.71 -9.76
CA ILE A 236 14.25 -10.56 -8.32
C ILE A 236 14.47 -11.91 -7.65
N ARG A 237 15.10 -11.89 -6.47
CA ARG A 237 15.31 -13.08 -5.64
C ARG A 237 14.63 -12.88 -4.29
N VAL A 238 13.75 -13.82 -3.93
CA VAL A 238 13.00 -13.81 -2.67
C VAL A 238 13.38 -15.06 -1.87
N PRO A 239 13.97 -14.91 -0.68
CA PRO A 239 14.16 -16.04 0.22
C PRO A 239 12.79 -16.55 0.71
N VAL A 240 12.57 -17.86 0.56
CA VAL A 240 11.39 -18.58 1.05
C VAL A 240 11.85 -19.55 2.12
N ARG A 241 11.48 -19.29 3.38
CA ARG A 241 11.82 -20.17 4.51
C ARG A 241 10.73 -21.22 4.66
N ALA A 242 11.05 -22.46 4.34
CA ALA A 242 10.17 -23.59 4.53
C ALA A 242 10.49 -24.26 5.88
N SER A 243 9.46 -24.48 6.71
CA SER A 243 9.61 -25.13 8.01
C SER A 243 8.54 -26.22 8.17
N ALA A 244 8.92 -27.37 8.72
CA ALA A 244 7.97 -28.37 9.20
C ALA A 244 7.66 -28.21 10.70
N ASP A 245 8.39 -27.33 11.39
CA ASP A 245 8.16 -27.01 12.80
C ASP A 245 7.25 -25.79 12.91
N SER A 246 6.38 -25.83 13.92
CA SER A 246 5.66 -24.65 14.37
C SER A 246 6.68 -23.65 14.89
N LEU A 247 6.70 -22.44 14.32
CA LEU A 247 7.41 -21.32 14.93
C LEU A 247 6.51 -20.78 16.04
N ALA A 248 6.30 -21.59 17.07
CA ALA A 248 5.64 -21.19 18.30
C ALA A 248 6.51 -20.11 18.94
N ALA A 249 6.22 -18.87 18.58
CA ALA A 249 6.78 -17.71 19.23
C ALA A 249 5.87 -17.35 20.40
N PRO A 250 6.44 -17.01 21.57
CA PRO A 250 5.65 -16.65 22.74
C PRO A 250 4.67 -15.50 22.47
N LEU A 251 5.11 -14.48 21.75
CA LEU A 251 4.27 -13.34 21.37
C LEU A 251 4.00 -13.37 19.87
N LEU A 252 2.71 -13.34 19.52
CA LEU A 252 2.22 -13.26 18.16
C LEU A 252 1.34 -12.02 17.99
N ILE A 253 1.61 -11.22 16.96
CA ILE A 253 0.83 -10.01 16.64
C ILE A 253 0.34 -10.15 15.19
N ALA A 254 -0.95 -10.34 15.00
CA ALA A 254 -1.61 -10.47 13.70
C ALA A 254 -2.37 -9.20 13.36
N THR A 255 -1.87 -8.44 12.40
CA THR A 255 -2.59 -7.34 11.77
C THR A 255 -3.45 -7.90 10.64
N LEU A 256 -4.77 -7.70 10.76
CA LEU A 256 -5.73 -8.27 9.83
C LEU A 256 -5.98 -7.34 8.65
N ASP A 257 -6.09 -7.91 7.46
CA ASP A 257 -6.55 -7.19 6.28
C ASP A 257 -8.04 -6.90 6.43
N VAL A 258 -8.37 -5.71 6.91
CA VAL A 258 -9.74 -5.20 6.99
C VAL A 258 -10.00 -4.12 5.95
N ASP A 259 -9.27 -4.14 4.83
CA ASP A 259 -9.26 -3.11 3.76
C ASP A 259 -8.86 -1.70 4.26
N HIS A 260 -9.74 -1.06 5.02
CA HIS A 260 -9.50 0.23 5.69
C HIS A 260 -10.01 0.18 7.12
N GLY A 261 -9.24 0.77 8.02
CA GLY A 261 -9.49 0.68 9.45
C GLY A 261 -8.44 -0.17 10.14
N LYS A 262 -8.77 -0.64 11.34
CA LYS A 262 -7.83 -1.37 12.19
C LYS A 262 -8.45 -2.60 12.81
N SER A 263 -7.70 -3.69 12.78
CA SER A 263 -7.93 -4.82 13.66
C SER A 263 -6.64 -5.61 13.83
N THR A 264 -6.15 -5.70 15.07
CA THR A 264 -4.94 -6.43 15.43
C THR A 264 -5.26 -7.43 16.52
N VAL A 265 -4.99 -8.71 16.29
CA VAL A 265 -5.16 -9.79 17.26
C VAL A 265 -3.79 -10.19 17.79
N ILE A 266 -3.65 -10.28 19.11
CA ILE A 266 -2.39 -10.51 19.80
C ILE A 266 -2.55 -11.73 20.70
N ARG A 267 -1.72 -12.75 20.49
CA ARG A 267 -1.58 -13.86 21.44
C ARG A 267 -0.37 -13.56 22.32
N LEU A 268 -0.62 -13.39 23.61
CA LEU A 268 0.37 -13.08 24.62
C LEU A 268 1.16 -14.36 25.03
N PRO A 269 2.38 -14.19 25.59
CA PRO A 269 3.23 -15.30 26.05
C PRO A 269 2.57 -16.29 27.03
N ASP A 270 1.61 -15.84 27.84
CA ASP A 270 0.86 -16.68 28.78
C ASP A 270 -0.37 -17.36 28.15
N GLY A 271 -0.60 -17.15 26.86
CA GLY A 271 -1.71 -17.73 26.10
C GLY A 271 -2.97 -16.86 26.03
N GLN A 272 -3.05 -15.76 26.78
CA GLN A 272 -4.15 -14.80 26.69
C GLN A 272 -4.22 -14.15 25.31
N VAL A 273 -5.41 -13.72 24.92
CA VAL A 273 -5.67 -12.99 23.69
C VAL A 273 -6.03 -11.55 23.99
N ALA A 274 -5.18 -10.63 23.52
CA ALA A 274 -5.51 -9.22 23.42
C ALA A 274 -5.93 -8.87 21.99
N MET A 275 -6.77 -7.86 21.82
CA MET A 275 -7.18 -7.36 20.51
C MET A 275 -7.27 -5.84 20.52
N ILE A 276 -6.80 -5.20 19.45
CA ILE A 276 -6.88 -3.75 19.24
C ILE A 276 -7.77 -3.51 18.02
N ASP A 277 -8.92 -2.87 18.25
CA ASP A 277 -9.96 -2.54 17.28
C ASP A 277 -10.59 -3.73 16.52
N ALA A 278 -11.80 -3.52 16.02
CA ALA A 278 -12.66 -4.53 15.40
C ALA A 278 -12.95 -4.29 13.90
N GLY A 279 -12.34 -3.27 13.29
CA GLY A 279 -12.57 -2.87 11.90
C GLY A 279 -13.99 -2.33 11.66
N LYS A 280 -14.32 -2.07 10.39
CA LYS A 280 -15.68 -1.74 9.96
C LYS A 280 -16.66 -2.90 10.17
N PRO A 281 -17.99 -2.66 10.25
CA PRO A 281 -18.98 -3.71 10.48
C PRO A 281 -18.87 -4.89 9.49
N GLU A 282 -18.71 -4.59 8.20
CA GLU A 282 -18.62 -5.60 7.13
C GLU A 282 -17.35 -6.46 7.25
N TYR A 283 -16.23 -5.89 7.67
CA TYR A 283 -14.96 -6.60 7.81
C TYR A 283 -14.84 -7.32 9.15
N GLY A 284 -15.48 -6.79 10.20
CA GLY A 284 -15.70 -7.50 11.45
C GLY A 284 -16.36 -8.87 11.21
N VAL A 285 -17.43 -8.89 10.41
CA VAL A 285 -18.16 -10.12 10.05
C VAL A 285 -17.42 -10.98 9.04
N SER A 286 -16.89 -10.39 7.97
CA SER A 286 -16.35 -11.16 6.83
C SER A 286 -14.88 -11.56 6.99
N ARG A 287 -14.14 -10.96 7.93
CA ARG A 287 -12.69 -11.17 8.05
C ARG A 287 -12.23 -11.41 9.49
N VAL A 288 -12.59 -10.54 10.44
CA VAL A 288 -12.13 -10.63 11.83
C VAL A 288 -12.70 -11.86 12.53
N ILE A 289 -14.03 -12.02 12.55
CA ILE A 289 -14.68 -13.18 13.19
C ILE A 289 -14.22 -14.51 12.54
N PRO A 290 -14.16 -14.64 11.20
CA PRO A 290 -13.60 -15.81 10.55
C PRO A 290 -12.15 -16.09 10.94
N PHE A 291 -11.32 -15.05 11.09
CA PHE A 291 -9.95 -15.22 11.58
C PHE A 291 -9.95 -15.80 12.99
N LEU A 292 -10.71 -15.24 13.94
CA LEU A 292 -10.77 -15.74 15.30
C LEU A 292 -11.24 -17.21 15.34
N ALA A 293 -12.30 -17.53 14.61
CA ALA A 293 -12.85 -18.88 14.51
C ALA A 293 -11.84 -19.87 13.91
N ALA A 294 -11.14 -19.49 12.85
CA ALA A 294 -10.13 -20.33 12.21
C ALA A 294 -8.89 -20.60 13.08
N HIS A 295 -8.70 -19.79 14.13
CA HIS A 295 -7.63 -19.95 15.12
C HIS A 295 -8.13 -20.48 16.47
N GLY A 296 -9.39 -20.94 16.54
CA GLY A 296 -9.99 -21.47 17.77
C GLY A 296 -10.17 -20.45 18.90
N ILE A 297 -10.14 -19.15 18.57
CA ILE A 297 -10.27 -18.07 19.55
C ILE A 297 -11.76 -17.81 19.79
N THR A 298 -12.25 -18.22 20.96
CA THR A 298 -13.64 -18.02 21.42
C THR A 298 -13.74 -17.03 22.58
N HIS A 299 -12.60 -16.59 23.10
CA HIS A 299 -12.46 -15.62 24.18
C HIS A 299 -11.38 -14.60 23.83
N ILE A 300 -11.66 -13.33 24.08
CA ILE A 300 -10.68 -12.24 24.05
C ILE A 300 -10.57 -11.74 25.49
N ASP A 301 -9.41 -11.93 26.10
CA ASP A 301 -9.15 -11.51 27.48
C ASP A 301 -9.17 -9.99 27.61
N HIS A 302 -8.54 -9.29 26.66
CA HIS A 302 -8.43 -7.82 26.63
C HIS A 302 -8.77 -7.25 25.25
N LEU A 303 -9.87 -6.51 25.13
CA LEU A 303 -10.19 -5.74 23.94
C LEU A 303 -9.90 -4.26 24.18
N PHE A 304 -9.07 -3.66 23.33
CA PHE A 304 -8.77 -2.23 23.30
C PHE A 304 -9.46 -1.59 22.10
N ILE A 305 -10.34 -0.62 22.34
CA ILE A 305 -10.91 0.25 21.31
C ILE A 305 -10.13 1.55 21.32
N THR A 306 -9.42 1.83 20.23
CA THR A 306 -8.57 3.01 20.17
C THR A 306 -9.39 4.28 20.18
N HIS A 307 -10.50 4.33 19.43
CA HIS A 307 -11.50 5.39 19.39
C HIS A 307 -12.77 4.90 18.66
N TYR A 308 -13.82 5.72 18.58
CA TYR A 308 -15.15 5.31 18.13
C TYR A 308 -15.51 5.67 16.68
N HIS A 309 -14.52 5.84 15.79
CA HIS A 309 -14.81 5.86 14.36
C HIS A 309 -15.18 4.47 13.84
N GLU A 310 -16.04 4.45 12.82
CA GLU A 310 -16.68 3.24 12.29
C GLU A 310 -15.66 2.18 11.85
N ASP A 311 -14.53 2.59 11.29
CA ASP A 311 -13.47 1.71 10.81
C ASP A 311 -12.57 1.13 11.91
N HIS A 312 -12.85 1.48 13.17
CA HIS A 312 -12.21 0.94 14.35
C HIS A 312 -13.19 0.12 15.19
N VAL A 313 -14.34 0.71 15.55
CA VAL A 313 -15.30 0.08 16.48
C VAL A 313 -16.43 -0.67 15.77
N GLY A 314 -16.61 -0.49 14.46
CA GLY A 314 -17.80 -0.94 13.74
C GLY A 314 -18.08 -2.44 13.83
N GLY A 315 -17.05 -3.28 13.87
CA GLY A 315 -17.16 -4.73 14.03
C GLY A 315 -17.53 -5.21 15.45
N LEU A 316 -17.53 -4.32 16.45
CA LEU A 316 -17.65 -4.70 17.87
C LEU A 316 -18.96 -5.40 18.21
N GLU A 317 -20.09 -4.95 17.66
CA GLU A 317 -21.39 -5.57 17.97
C GLU A 317 -21.45 -7.02 17.47
N ALA A 318 -20.93 -7.28 16.27
CA ALA A 318 -20.83 -8.63 15.74
C ALA A 318 -19.84 -9.47 16.55
N LEU A 319 -18.71 -8.87 16.95
CA LEU A 319 -17.68 -9.53 17.75
C LEU A 319 -18.23 -10.03 19.09
N ARG A 320 -18.95 -9.18 19.83
CA ARG A 320 -19.61 -9.54 21.11
C ARG A 320 -20.63 -10.68 21.00
N LYS A 321 -21.17 -10.91 19.80
CA LYS A 321 -22.08 -12.04 19.52
C LYS A 321 -21.33 -13.33 19.19
N ALA A 322 -20.10 -13.22 18.70
CA ALA A 322 -19.31 -14.34 18.20
C ALA A 322 -18.34 -14.91 19.24
N VAL A 323 -17.78 -14.06 20.10
CA VAL A 323 -16.81 -14.44 21.14
C VAL A 323 -17.16 -13.79 22.47
N THR A 324 -16.64 -14.37 23.56
CA THR A 324 -16.71 -13.75 24.88
C THR A 324 -15.58 -12.73 25.04
N ILE A 325 -15.84 -11.61 25.72
CA ILE A 325 -14.85 -10.57 25.97
C ILE A 325 -14.70 -10.42 27.49
N GLY A 326 -13.47 -10.53 27.98
CA GLY A 326 -13.13 -10.42 29.41
C GLY A 326 -13.18 -8.98 29.89
N ALA A 327 -12.23 -8.16 29.44
CA ALA A 327 -12.15 -6.74 29.74
C ALA A 327 -12.13 -5.91 28.46
N GLU A 328 -12.97 -4.88 28.43
CA GLU A 328 -12.97 -3.87 27.37
C GLU A 328 -12.35 -2.57 27.90
N HIS A 329 -11.45 -2.01 27.09
CA HIS A 329 -10.70 -0.80 27.37
C HIS A 329 -10.85 0.18 26.22
N ASP A 330 -10.82 1.47 26.54
CA ASP A 330 -10.86 2.56 25.55
C ASP A 330 -9.86 3.67 25.92
N TYR A 331 -9.84 4.73 25.13
CA TYR A 331 -8.99 5.89 25.41
C TYR A 331 -9.25 6.59 26.75
N LYS A 332 -10.36 6.30 27.45
CA LYS A 332 -10.69 6.87 28.77
C LYS A 332 -10.24 5.98 29.92
N SER A 333 -9.85 4.75 29.60
CA SER A 333 -9.45 3.74 30.57
C SER A 333 -8.05 3.99 31.14
N TYR A 334 -7.28 4.88 30.51
CA TYR A 334 -5.87 5.13 30.80
C TYR A 334 -5.50 6.61 30.73
N HIS A 335 -4.33 6.94 31.27
CA HIS A 335 -3.66 8.22 31.08
C HIS A 335 -2.40 8.10 30.23
N ALA A 336 -2.08 9.13 29.43
CA ALA A 336 -0.84 9.20 28.67
C ALA A 336 0.38 9.22 29.61
N GLY A 337 1.30 8.28 29.41
CA GLY A 337 2.45 8.02 30.27
C GLY A 337 2.27 6.85 31.25
N GLU A 338 1.07 6.26 31.29
CA GLU A 338 0.79 5.08 32.10
C GLU A 338 1.47 3.83 31.50
N SER A 339 1.87 2.91 32.38
CA SER A 339 2.41 1.60 32.01
C SER A 339 1.70 0.49 32.77
N PHE A 340 1.47 -0.63 32.09
CA PHE A 340 0.88 -1.84 32.66
C PHE A 340 1.47 -3.08 32.00
N GLU A 341 1.21 -4.26 32.57
CA GLU A 341 1.72 -5.53 32.04
C GLU A 341 0.56 -6.49 31.80
N LEU A 342 0.53 -7.13 30.63
CA LEU A 342 -0.41 -8.21 30.29
C LEU A 342 0.39 -9.39 29.72
N GLY A 343 0.22 -10.57 30.32
CA GLY A 343 0.83 -11.82 29.85
C GLY A 343 2.33 -11.77 29.63
N GLY A 344 3.08 -11.03 30.46
CA GLY A 344 4.53 -10.87 30.33
C GLY A 344 4.98 -9.84 29.28
N VAL A 345 4.05 -9.08 28.70
CA VAL A 345 4.33 -7.97 27.77
C VAL A 345 4.07 -6.65 28.50
N SER A 346 5.02 -5.73 28.43
CA SER A 346 4.87 -4.37 28.95
C SER A 346 4.14 -3.51 27.93
N TRP A 347 3.15 -2.75 28.38
CA TRP A 347 2.37 -1.81 27.59
C TRP A 347 2.60 -0.40 28.13
N PHE A 348 2.79 0.55 27.22
CA PHE A 348 2.96 1.96 27.53
C PHE A 348 1.92 2.77 26.74
N VAL A 349 1.24 3.69 27.42
CA VAL A 349 0.21 4.54 26.81
C VAL A 349 0.83 5.82 26.29
N LEU A 350 1.00 5.92 24.97
CA LEU A 350 1.60 7.07 24.29
C LEU A 350 0.62 8.25 24.15
N ASN A 351 -0.66 7.95 24.01
CA ASN A 351 -1.74 8.94 23.84
C ASN A 351 -3.04 8.36 24.39
N ALA A 352 -3.87 9.22 24.98
CA ALA A 352 -5.14 8.87 25.60
C ALA A 352 -6.12 10.06 25.48
N TYR A 353 -7.30 9.94 26.09
CA TYR A 353 -8.37 10.93 25.99
C TYR A 353 -7.95 12.38 26.27
N GLU A 354 -7.10 12.62 27.27
CA GLU A 354 -6.68 14.00 27.61
C GLU A 354 -5.71 14.63 26.61
N SER A 355 -5.24 13.86 25.63
CA SER A 355 -4.20 14.29 24.68
C SER A 355 -4.76 14.93 23.40
N GLY A 356 -6.09 15.03 23.27
CA GLY A 356 -6.74 15.56 22.07
C GLY A 356 -8.10 16.20 22.31
N ASP A 357 -8.55 16.98 21.33
CA ASP A 357 -9.81 17.71 21.36
C ASP A 357 -10.90 17.10 20.47
N GLU A 358 -10.54 16.18 19.57
CA GLU A 358 -11.45 15.39 18.75
C GLU A 358 -11.12 13.90 18.74
N GLU A 359 -11.97 13.10 18.12
CA GLU A 359 -11.98 11.64 18.27
C GLU A 359 -10.64 10.97 17.91
N ASN A 360 -9.97 11.41 16.84
CA ASN A 360 -8.70 10.85 16.38
C ASN A 360 -7.52 11.23 17.28
N SER A 361 -7.41 12.49 17.67
CA SER A 361 -6.37 13.03 18.56
C SER A 361 -6.53 12.53 19.99
N ARG A 362 -7.72 12.04 20.37
CA ARG A 362 -7.98 11.35 21.64
C ARG A 362 -7.68 9.86 21.60
N SER A 363 -7.33 9.31 20.45
CA SER A 363 -7.14 7.86 20.29
C SER A 363 -6.18 7.27 21.32
N LEU A 364 -6.48 6.07 21.80
CA LEU A 364 -5.55 5.28 22.61
C LEU A 364 -4.39 4.80 21.73
N SER A 365 -3.21 5.39 21.89
CA SER A 365 -1.97 4.91 21.25
C SER A 365 -1.15 4.11 22.23
N LEU A 366 -0.65 2.95 21.80
CA LEU A 366 -0.01 1.97 22.66
C LEU A 366 1.36 1.59 22.11
N GLN A 367 2.32 1.37 23.00
CA GLN A 367 3.59 0.73 22.70
C GLN A 367 3.74 -0.52 23.54
N LEU A 368 4.04 -1.64 22.89
CA LEU A 368 4.26 -2.94 23.49
C LEU A 368 5.76 -3.24 23.49
N THR A 369 6.26 -3.74 24.62
CA THR A 369 7.64 -4.20 24.76
C THR A 369 7.70 -5.62 25.29
N TYR A 370 8.41 -6.50 24.60
CA TYR A 370 8.63 -7.90 24.99
C TYR A 370 10.07 -8.33 24.73
N HIS A 371 10.83 -8.61 25.80
CA HIS A 371 12.27 -8.95 25.72
C HIS A 371 13.06 -8.03 24.76
N GLY A 372 12.83 -6.73 24.86
CA GLY A 372 13.47 -5.69 24.05
C GLY A 372 12.89 -5.50 22.65
N PHE A 373 12.02 -6.39 22.16
CA PHE A 373 11.24 -6.13 20.96
C PHE A 373 10.18 -5.05 21.25
N VAL A 374 9.92 -4.17 20.27
CA VAL A 374 9.03 -3.00 20.44
C VAL A 374 8.05 -2.91 19.26
N TYR A 375 6.76 -2.94 19.54
CA TYR A 375 5.68 -2.71 18.58
C TYR A 375 4.89 -1.47 18.99
N THR A 376 4.70 -0.52 18.08
CA THR A 376 3.96 0.72 18.36
C THR A 376 2.73 0.81 17.48
N ASP A 377 1.58 1.02 18.11
CA ASP A 377 0.31 1.34 17.46
C ASP A 377 -0.05 2.80 17.72
N GLY A 378 0.02 3.63 16.68
CA GLY A 378 -0.30 5.06 16.75
C GLY A 378 -1.78 5.38 16.72
N ALA A 379 -2.67 4.38 16.65
CA ALA A 379 -4.11 4.59 16.41
C ALA A 379 -4.36 5.56 15.24
N ASP A 380 -5.29 6.51 15.39
CA ASP A 380 -5.57 7.53 14.38
C ASP A 380 -5.06 8.92 14.79
N THR A 381 -4.06 8.94 15.67
CA THR A 381 -3.43 10.19 16.11
C THR A 381 -2.84 10.99 14.95
N TYR A 382 -2.75 12.31 15.12
CA TYR A 382 -2.21 13.21 14.11
C TYR A 382 -0.74 13.58 14.37
N GLY A 383 -0.12 14.26 13.41
CA GLY A 383 1.26 14.74 13.52
C GLY A 383 1.52 15.57 14.79
N GLN A 384 0.53 16.31 15.31
CA GLN A 384 0.67 17.08 16.54
C GLN A 384 0.74 16.19 17.80
N ASN A 385 -0.03 15.09 17.84
CA ASN A 385 0.10 14.08 18.90
C ASN A 385 1.50 13.46 18.86
N GLN A 386 2.02 13.19 17.67
CA GLN A 386 3.36 12.62 17.48
C GLN A 386 4.48 13.55 17.97
N VAL A 387 4.33 14.88 17.79
CA VAL A 387 5.24 15.86 18.43
C VAL A 387 5.18 15.73 19.95
N THR A 388 3.97 15.68 20.51
CA THR A 388 3.75 15.56 21.95
C THR A 388 4.33 14.26 22.52
N MET A 389 4.18 13.14 21.82
CA MET A 389 4.79 11.84 22.17
C MET A 389 6.31 11.95 22.21
N MET A 390 6.92 12.59 21.21
CA MET A 390 8.37 12.81 21.16
C MET A 390 8.89 13.69 22.30
N GLU A 391 8.14 14.72 22.67
CA GLU A 391 8.52 15.66 23.72
C GLU A 391 8.35 15.06 25.12
N ARG A 392 7.24 14.37 25.37
CA ARG A 392 6.91 13.79 26.68
C ARG A 392 7.59 12.45 26.92
N PHE A 393 7.73 11.63 25.88
CA PHE A 393 8.16 10.24 25.98
C PHE A 393 9.28 9.91 24.98
N PRO A 394 10.41 10.63 25.00
CA PRO A 394 11.49 10.46 24.01
C PRO A 394 12.06 9.03 23.98
N ASP A 395 12.06 8.34 25.12
CA ASP A 395 12.54 6.95 25.25
C ASP A 395 11.57 5.92 24.65
N HIS A 396 10.33 6.31 24.36
CA HIS A 396 9.27 5.47 23.79
C HIS A 396 9.00 5.77 22.31
N VAL A 397 9.94 6.36 21.58
CA VAL A 397 9.76 6.63 20.14
C VAL A 397 10.29 5.47 19.27
N ARG A 398 11.43 4.88 19.64
CA ARG A 398 12.10 3.84 18.84
C ARG A 398 11.27 2.56 18.81
N SER A 399 11.11 1.95 17.64
CA SER A 399 10.25 0.77 17.44
C SER A 399 10.88 -0.26 16.52
N HIS A 400 10.53 -1.55 16.66
CA HIS A 400 10.83 -2.56 15.64
C HIS A 400 9.76 -2.54 14.55
N VAL A 401 8.50 -2.48 14.97
CA VAL A 401 7.32 -2.43 14.10
C VAL A 401 6.48 -1.22 14.46
N VAL A 402 6.03 -0.47 13.46
CA VAL A 402 5.11 0.66 13.63
C VAL A 402 3.87 0.40 12.79
N TYR A 403 2.71 0.39 13.43
CA TYR A 403 1.43 0.51 12.74
C TYR A 403 1.17 1.99 12.44
N ALA A 404 0.97 2.31 11.17
CA ALA A 404 0.77 3.66 10.68
C ALA A 404 -0.39 4.37 11.39
N ASN A 405 -0.14 5.61 11.80
CA ASN A 405 -1.18 6.43 12.38
C ASN A 405 -2.21 6.82 11.32
N HIS A 406 -3.48 6.68 11.65
CA HIS A 406 -4.61 7.13 10.83
C HIS A 406 -4.53 6.65 9.38
N HIS A 407 -4.06 5.41 9.19
CA HIS A 407 -3.93 4.75 7.89
C HIS A 407 -3.06 5.54 6.87
N PHE A 408 -2.26 6.50 7.35
CA PHE A 408 -1.63 7.56 6.55
C PHE A 408 -2.60 8.40 5.68
N HIS A 409 -3.86 8.52 6.10
CA HIS A 409 -4.84 9.47 5.58
C HIS A 409 -4.82 10.80 6.36
N GLY A 410 -4.51 10.76 7.65
CA GLY A 410 -4.33 11.94 8.50
C GLY A 410 -2.95 12.59 8.41
N SER A 411 -2.79 13.76 9.01
CA SER A 411 -1.48 14.42 9.10
C SER A 411 -0.47 13.55 9.85
N VAL A 412 0.79 13.61 9.42
CA VAL A 412 1.92 12.87 10.02
C VAL A 412 3.06 13.81 10.37
N ASN A 413 3.88 13.43 11.34
CA ASN A 413 5.11 14.11 11.67
C ASN A 413 6.31 13.30 11.15
N VAL A 414 7.00 13.86 10.14
CA VAL A 414 8.17 13.22 9.51
C VAL A 414 9.30 12.97 10.52
N ASN A 415 9.52 13.88 11.47
CA ASN A 415 10.59 13.73 12.46
C ASN A 415 10.30 12.58 13.44
N TYR A 416 9.06 12.43 13.86
CA TYR A 416 8.61 11.30 14.68
C TYR A 416 8.84 9.99 13.94
N LEU A 417 8.31 9.86 12.73
CA LEU A 417 8.40 8.62 11.95
C LEU A 417 9.86 8.24 11.65
N ARG A 418 10.74 9.22 11.36
CA ARG A 418 12.19 8.97 11.22
C ARG A 418 12.83 8.51 12.52
N ARG A 419 12.47 9.11 13.66
CA ARG A 419 13.00 8.74 14.99
C ARG A 419 12.53 7.38 15.49
N THR A 420 11.42 6.86 14.96
CA THR A 420 11.04 5.47 15.26
C THR A 420 12.11 4.48 14.81
N ASP A 421 12.84 4.83 13.73
CA ASP A 421 13.84 3.98 13.08
C ASP A 421 13.28 2.55 12.89
N ALA A 422 11.99 2.45 12.53
CA ALA A 422 11.30 1.17 12.48
C ALA A 422 11.89 0.24 11.41
N VAL A 423 11.86 -1.06 11.68
CA VAL A 423 12.28 -2.08 10.71
C VAL A 423 11.15 -2.35 9.72
N LEU A 424 9.91 -2.37 10.23
CA LEU A 424 8.70 -2.69 9.46
C LEU A 424 7.61 -1.66 9.76
N PHE A 425 7.02 -1.12 8.70
CA PHE A 425 5.80 -0.30 8.79
C PHE A 425 4.60 -1.12 8.31
N LEU A 426 3.53 -1.12 9.11
CA LEU A 426 2.26 -1.78 8.79
C LEU A 426 1.22 -0.72 8.46
N VAL A 427 0.45 -0.94 7.41
CA VAL A 427 -0.61 -0.01 6.97
C VAL A 427 -1.84 -0.82 6.59
N SER A 428 -2.98 -0.54 7.22
CA SER A 428 -4.27 -1.08 6.79
C SER A 428 -5.08 0.09 6.27
N ALA A 429 -5.00 0.32 4.96
CA ALA A 429 -5.64 1.47 4.35
C ALA A 429 -6.19 1.07 2.98
N ASN A 430 -7.43 1.49 2.72
CA ASN A 430 -7.96 1.41 1.37
C ASN A 430 -7.02 2.14 0.39
N PRO A 431 -7.19 1.87 -0.90
CA PRO A 431 -6.28 2.40 -1.91
C PRO A 431 -6.24 3.91 -2.08
N ALA A 432 -7.18 4.68 -1.51
CA ALA A 432 -7.09 6.13 -1.55
C ALA A 432 -5.81 6.64 -0.85
N VAL A 433 -5.17 5.82 0.00
CA VAL A 433 -3.90 6.12 0.65
C VAL A 433 -2.80 6.54 -0.34
N TYR A 434 -2.77 5.99 -1.56
CA TYR A 434 -1.71 6.31 -2.53
C TYR A 434 -1.77 7.76 -3.03
N ALA A 435 -2.92 8.43 -2.95
CA ALA A 435 -3.06 9.86 -3.26
C ALA A 435 -2.97 10.77 -2.03
N ARG A 436 -2.74 10.23 -0.82
CA ARG A 436 -2.60 11.05 0.38
C ARG A 436 -1.16 11.54 0.49
N ALA A 437 -0.99 12.85 0.61
CA ALA A 437 0.32 13.47 0.84
C ALA A 437 1.03 12.88 2.08
N ALA A 438 0.26 12.55 3.13
CA ALA A 438 0.79 11.87 4.30
C ALA A 438 1.52 10.55 3.96
N PHE A 439 0.95 9.73 3.08
CA PHE A 439 1.60 8.51 2.62
C PHE A 439 2.66 8.78 1.54
N ALA A 440 2.28 9.39 0.42
CA ALA A 440 3.14 9.51 -0.76
C ALA A 440 4.33 10.45 -0.54
N ASP A 441 4.07 11.63 0.02
CA ASP A 441 5.08 12.67 0.20
C ASP A 441 5.80 12.50 1.55
N HIS A 442 5.07 12.58 2.64
CA HIS A 442 5.68 12.65 3.96
C HIS A 442 6.26 11.31 4.40
N PHE A 443 5.54 10.21 4.22
CA PHE A 443 6.05 8.90 4.60
C PHE A 443 7.00 8.31 3.55
N ARG A 444 6.51 8.02 2.34
CA ARG A 444 7.29 7.30 1.31
C ARG A 444 8.51 8.10 0.85
N ARG A 445 8.31 9.36 0.44
CA ARG A 445 9.42 10.22 0.01
C ARG A 445 10.25 10.71 1.19
N ASP A 446 9.66 11.29 2.24
CA ASP A 446 10.47 11.98 3.25
C ASP A 446 10.94 11.05 4.39
N VAL A 447 10.23 9.99 4.77
CA VAL A 447 10.65 9.06 5.85
C VAL A 447 11.37 7.84 5.29
N GLU A 448 10.72 7.05 4.44
CA GLU A 448 11.22 5.74 4.01
C GLU A 448 12.50 5.89 3.16
N THR A 449 12.54 6.89 2.27
CA THR A 449 13.75 7.20 1.51
C THR A 449 14.89 7.68 2.44
N TYR A 450 14.57 8.50 3.43
CA TYR A 450 15.56 8.97 4.42
C TYR A 450 16.17 7.80 5.18
N LEU A 451 15.35 6.93 5.76
CA LEU A 451 15.80 5.77 6.53
C LEU A 451 16.67 4.85 5.67
N LYS A 452 16.30 4.59 4.41
CA LYS A 452 17.10 3.76 3.50
C LYS A 452 18.41 4.42 3.06
N ALA A 453 18.48 5.75 3.02
CA ALA A 453 19.66 6.49 2.60
C ALA A 453 20.66 6.76 3.74
N HIS A 454 20.23 6.67 5.00
CA HIS A 454 21.03 7.03 6.18
C HIS A 454 21.23 5.84 7.13
N ASP A 455 21.41 4.63 6.58
CA ASP A 455 21.64 3.39 7.34
C ASP A 455 20.58 3.10 8.43
N GLY A 456 19.36 3.61 8.25
CA GLY A 456 18.22 3.29 9.10
C GLY A 456 17.76 1.85 8.91
N ARG A 457 16.96 1.35 9.85
CA ARG A 457 16.59 -0.07 9.89
C ARG A 457 15.42 -0.46 8.97
N CYS A 458 14.74 0.51 8.35
CA CYS A 458 13.54 0.28 7.55
C CYS A 458 13.81 -0.68 6.39
N ARG A 459 13.26 -1.89 6.51
CA ARG A 459 13.33 -2.94 5.47
C ARG A 459 12.15 -2.86 4.52
N GLU A 460 10.96 -2.70 5.07
CA GLU A 460 9.73 -2.88 4.30
C GLU A 460 8.56 -2.09 4.90
N THR A 461 7.63 -1.74 4.02
CA THR A 461 6.31 -1.20 4.35
C THR A 461 5.31 -2.20 3.75
N LEU A 462 4.43 -2.75 4.58
CA LEU A 462 3.43 -3.72 4.17
C LEU A 462 2.04 -3.12 4.32
N LEU A 463 1.30 -3.10 3.20
CA LEU A 463 -0.10 -2.71 3.18
C LEU A 463 -0.96 -3.97 3.20
N THR A 464 -1.87 -4.12 4.15
CA THR A 464 -2.69 -5.33 4.23
C THR A 464 -3.52 -5.61 2.97
N PRO A 465 -4.03 -4.62 2.21
CA PRO A 465 -4.72 -4.92 0.95
C PRO A 465 -3.78 -5.42 -0.15
N GLU A 466 -2.47 -5.16 -0.05
CA GLU A 466 -1.46 -5.65 -0.99
C GLU A 466 -1.11 -7.13 -0.72
N VAL A 467 -0.94 -7.49 0.56
CA VAL A 467 -0.31 -8.77 0.97
C VAL A 467 -1.17 -9.64 1.88
N GLY A 468 -2.37 -9.19 2.25
CA GLY A 468 -3.29 -9.84 3.18
C GLY A 468 -2.94 -9.59 4.66
N ASN A 469 -3.30 -10.54 5.51
CA ASN A 469 -2.97 -10.52 6.93
C ASN A 469 -1.46 -10.58 7.13
N ILE A 470 -0.96 -9.89 8.16
CA ILE A 470 0.47 -9.83 8.49
C ILE A 470 0.64 -10.35 9.91
N LEU A 471 1.49 -11.36 10.06
CA LEU A 471 1.80 -11.95 11.36
C LEU A 471 3.25 -11.67 11.74
N VAL A 472 3.45 -11.02 12.87
CA VAL A 472 4.74 -10.84 13.54
C VAL A 472 4.91 -11.89 14.64
N ARG A 473 6.04 -12.57 14.63
CA ARG A 473 6.45 -13.61 15.60
C ARG A 473 7.62 -13.10 16.41
N VAL A 474 7.50 -13.11 17.73
CA VAL A 474 8.50 -12.50 18.60
C VAL A 474 8.96 -13.47 19.68
N HIS A 475 10.27 -13.77 19.69
CA HIS A 475 10.93 -14.35 20.86
C HIS A 475 11.64 -13.27 21.69
N ASP A 476 12.31 -12.34 21.02
CA ASP A 476 13.01 -11.19 21.60
C ASP A 476 13.35 -10.15 20.52
N ALA A 477 14.07 -9.08 20.90
CA ALA A 477 14.48 -7.98 20.01
C ALA A 477 15.29 -8.42 18.77
N GLU A 478 16.06 -9.50 18.88
CA GLU A 478 16.96 -9.98 17.81
C GLU A 478 16.34 -11.15 17.04
N ARG A 479 15.51 -11.95 17.70
CA ARG A 479 14.84 -13.15 17.17
C ARG A 479 13.35 -12.89 17.04
N TRP A 480 13.02 -12.19 15.97
CA TRP A 480 11.65 -12.02 15.51
C TRP A 480 11.57 -12.14 13.99
N SER A 481 10.37 -12.33 13.48
CA SER A 481 10.11 -12.38 12.04
C SER A 481 8.70 -11.93 11.72
N TYR A 482 8.42 -11.70 10.44
CA TYR A 482 7.07 -11.51 9.95
C TYR A 482 6.78 -12.46 8.79
N GLU A 483 5.50 -12.68 8.54
CA GLU A 483 4.99 -13.37 7.37
C GLU A 483 3.65 -12.78 6.96
N THR A 484 3.31 -12.92 5.69
CA THR A 484 2.02 -12.48 5.15
C THR A 484 1.19 -13.69 4.74
N ALA A 485 -0.13 -13.51 4.70
CA ALA A 485 -1.05 -14.54 4.25
C ALA A 485 -2.30 -13.90 3.64
N PRO A 486 -2.91 -14.50 2.60
CA PRO A 486 -4.17 -14.03 2.05
C PRO A 486 -5.25 -13.89 3.14
N ALA A 487 -6.20 -12.98 2.93
CA ALA A 487 -7.38 -12.89 3.80
C ALA A 487 -8.09 -14.27 3.87
N GLY A 488 -8.39 -14.73 5.09
CA GLY A 488 -8.97 -16.04 5.35
C GLY A 488 -7.97 -17.20 5.46
N ALA A 489 -6.68 -16.98 5.21
CA ALA A 489 -5.66 -17.99 5.46
C ALA A 489 -5.41 -18.20 6.96
N VAL A 490 -5.11 -19.44 7.34
CA VAL A 490 -4.80 -19.82 8.72
C VAL A 490 -3.30 -19.67 8.98
N PHE A 491 -2.94 -19.06 10.10
CA PHE A 491 -1.62 -19.13 10.71
C PHE A 491 -1.62 -20.28 11.71
N SER A 492 -1.01 -21.41 11.33
CA SER A 492 -0.99 -22.63 12.14
C SER A 492 -0.52 -22.39 13.59
N ASP A 493 0.48 -21.55 13.78
CA ASP A 493 1.06 -21.25 15.09
C ASP A 493 0.13 -20.45 16.01
N PHE A 494 -0.86 -19.73 15.46
CA PHE A 494 -1.87 -19.06 16.28
C PHE A 494 -2.84 -20.05 16.94
N ASN A 495 -2.81 -21.34 16.57
CA ASN A 495 -3.62 -22.40 17.20
C ASN A 495 -2.89 -23.14 18.33
N VAL A 496 -1.60 -22.87 18.52
CA VAL A 496 -0.80 -23.54 19.53
C VAL A 496 -0.84 -22.66 20.78
N VAL A 497 -1.53 -23.14 21.82
CA VAL A 497 -1.35 -22.59 23.17
C VAL A 497 0.02 -23.11 23.65
N PRO A 498 0.94 -22.25 24.10
CA PRO A 498 2.25 -22.66 24.61
C PRO A 498 2.20 -23.76 25.68
#